data_AF-A0A382HXK4-F1
#
_entry.id   AF-A0A382HXK4-F1
#
_cell.length_a   1.000
_cell.length_b   1.000
_cell.length_c   1.000
_cell.angle_alpha   90.00
_cell.angle_beta   90.00
_cell.angle_gamma   90.00
#
_symmetry.space_group_name_H-M   'P 1'
#
loop_
_entity.id
_entity.type
_entity.pdbx_description
1 polymer ?
#
loop_
_entity_poly.entity_id
_entity_poly.type
_entity_poly.pdbx_seq_one_letter_code
_entity_poly.pdbx_strand_id
1 'polypeptide(L)'
;VNACERYDCSPIVRVPSNSNWISLQALDQGAHGIMVPGVKSKKEALSFVSSAKYYPKGTRGFTPFSKAGGFTNNNINMYAEKANAFTVTGIIIESMDGINKLDEILEVEDLDIIYFGAYDLSQDLGVPGEVRNKKVVSVIESAVNKVVSAGKCAGGFVPQSKDDVKWLLDMGIKFITYNVDSDILYRSINDVVEWFESEV
;
A
#
# COMPACT_ATOMS: atom_id res chain seq x y z
N VAL A 1 12.55 -6.57 6.55
CA VAL A 1 13.31 -6.73 5.29
C VAL A 1 14.12 -8.03 5.25
N ASN A 2 15.20 -8.19 6.03
CA ASN A 2 16.03 -9.43 6.01
C ASN A 2 15.20 -10.72 6.14
N ALA A 3 14.24 -10.74 7.08
CA ALA A 3 13.37 -11.89 7.26
C ALA A 3 12.51 -12.17 6.02
N CYS A 4 11.92 -11.14 5.40
CA CYS A 4 11.10 -11.28 4.19
C CYS A 4 11.91 -11.85 3.02
N GLU A 5 13.09 -11.26 2.75
CA GLU A 5 13.96 -11.69 1.65
C GLU A 5 14.42 -13.14 1.78
N ARG A 6 14.61 -13.63 3.02
CA ARG A 6 14.98 -15.02 3.29
C ARG A 6 13.87 -16.02 2.94
N TYR A 7 12.63 -15.57 2.88
CA TYR A 7 11.46 -16.40 2.59
C TYR A 7 10.78 -16.01 1.27
N ASP A 8 11.55 -15.51 0.29
CA ASP A 8 11.07 -15.11 -1.04
C ASP A 8 9.87 -14.12 -1.00
N CYS A 9 9.81 -13.29 0.05
CA CYS A 9 8.77 -12.29 0.25
C CYS A 9 9.31 -10.88 -0.03
N SER A 10 8.52 -10.05 -0.73
CA SER A 10 8.86 -8.65 -0.98
C SER A 10 8.34 -7.73 0.14
N PRO A 11 9.22 -7.06 0.93
CA PRO A 11 8.78 -6.13 1.96
C PRO A 11 8.29 -4.82 1.36
N ILE A 12 7.03 -4.47 1.64
CA ILE A 12 6.43 -3.17 1.32
C ILE A 12 6.17 -2.42 2.64
N VAL A 13 6.54 -1.15 2.71
CA VAL A 13 6.41 -0.34 3.92
C VAL A 13 5.35 0.74 3.74
N ARG A 14 4.30 0.73 4.57
CA ARG A 14 3.42 1.89 4.73
C ARG A 14 4.14 2.93 5.59
N VAL A 15 4.55 4.04 4.98
CA VAL A 15 5.18 5.15 5.70
C VAL A 15 4.13 6.02 6.37
N PRO A 16 4.44 6.72 7.48
CA PRO A 16 3.46 7.52 8.20
C PRO A 16 2.98 8.78 7.45
N SER A 17 3.79 9.31 6.52
CA SER A 17 3.44 10.50 5.75
C SER A 17 4.23 10.60 4.45
N ASN A 18 3.74 11.43 3.52
CA ASN A 18 4.43 11.75 2.26
C ASN A 18 5.56 12.77 2.52
N SER A 19 6.72 12.26 2.94
CA SER A 19 7.92 13.05 3.22
C SER A 19 9.15 12.40 2.59
N ASN A 20 9.93 13.18 1.83
CA ASN A 20 11.05 12.68 1.04
C ASN A 20 12.08 11.86 1.86
N TRP A 21 12.39 12.33 3.08
CA TRP A 21 13.36 11.65 3.93
C TRP A 21 12.85 10.30 4.44
N ILE A 22 11.53 10.12 4.61
CA ILE A 22 10.93 8.87 5.07
C ILE A 22 10.94 7.85 3.93
N SER A 23 10.59 8.26 2.71
CA SER A 23 10.73 7.43 1.51
C SER A 23 12.17 6.97 1.32
N LEU A 24 13.12 7.89 1.43
CA LEU A 24 14.55 7.58 1.36
C LEU A 24 14.94 6.57 2.44
N GLN A 25 14.59 6.82 3.70
CA GLN A 25 14.93 5.93 4.81
C GLN A 25 14.36 4.52 4.61
N ALA A 26 13.07 4.39 4.31
CA ALA A 26 12.43 3.09 4.12
C ALA A 26 13.07 2.30 2.98
N LEU A 27 13.31 2.96 1.84
CA LEU A 27 13.89 2.32 0.67
C LEU A 27 15.37 2.01 0.84
N ASP A 28 16.16 2.84 1.55
CA ASP A 28 17.58 2.57 1.83
C ASP A 28 17.77 1.42 2.83
N GLN A 29 16.80 1.21 3.71
CA GLN A 29 16.72 0.03 4.57
C GLN A 29 16.27 -1.24 3.82
N GLY A 30 16.08 -1.16 2.50
CA GLY A 30 15.83 -2.31 1.62
C GLY A 30 14.37 -2.66 1.40
N ALA A 31 13.42 -1.75 1.67
CA ALA A 31 12.04 -1.98 1.24
C ALA A 31 11.98 -2.10 -0.30
N HIS A 32 11.24 -3.10 -0.81
CA HIS A 32 11.02 -3.29 -2.24
C HIS A 32 9.93 -2.34 -2.77
N GLY A 33 9.10 -1.81 -1.86
CA GLY A 33 8.14 -0.79 -2.19
C GLY A 33 7.71 0.01 -0.97
N ILE A 34 7.07 1.14 -1.23
CA ILE A 34 6.54 2.02 -0.18
C ILE A 34 5.11 2.43 -0.51
N MET A 35 4.33 2.69 0.54
CA MET A 35 2.97 3.21 0.43
C MET A 35 2.75 4.41 1.35
N VAL A 36 2.11 5.47 0.85
CA VAL A 36 1.75 6.65 1.65
C VAL A 36 0.24 6.74 1.92
N PRO A 37 -0.18 7.05 3.15
CA PRO A 37 -1.58 7.28 3.48
C PRO A 37 -2.08 8.65 3.02
N GLY A 38 -3.41 8.81 2.97
CA GLY A 38 -4.05 10.12 2.90
C GLY A 38 -3.81 10.97 1.65
N VAL A 39 -3.54 10.35 0.50
CA VAL A 39 -3.31 11.09 -0.74
C VAL A 39 -4.64 11.56 -1.35
N LYS A 40 -4.72 12.86 -1.64
CA LYS A 40 -5.96 13.52 -2.10
C LYS A 40 -5.80 14.28 -3.41
N SER A 41 -4.61 14.30 -4.01
CA SER A 41 -4.37 15.04 -5.24
C SER A 41 -3.27 14.45 -6.12
N LYS A 42 -3.32 14.73 -7.42
CA LYS A 42 -2.26 14.40 -8.38
C LYS A 42 -0.89 14.95 -7.95
N LYS A 43 -0.87 16.17 -7.39
CA LYS A 43 0.35 16.81 -6.91
C LYS A 43 1.02 16.03 -5.78
N GLU A 44 0.24 15.55 -4.81
CA GLU A 44 0.74 14.72 -3.72
C GLU A 44 1.28 13.38 -4.23
N ALA A 45 0.54 12.73 -5.14
CA ALA A 45 0.98 11.48 -5.78
C ALA A 45 2.29 11.66 -6.57
N LEU A 46 2.42 12.72 -7.36
CA LEU A 46 3.67 13.06 -8.07
C LEU A 46 4.84 13.30 -7.11
N SER A 47 4.61 14.07 -6.04
CA SER A 47 5.62 14.32 -5.02
C SER A 47 6.09 13.02 -4.38
N PHE A 48 5.16 12.11 -4.08
CA PHE A 48 5.45 10.81 -3.52
C PHE A 48 6.29 9.95 -4.48
N VAL A 49 5.85 9.78 -5.73
CA VAL A 49 6.58 8.99 -6.74
C VAL A 49 7.98 9.56 -6.97
N SER A 50 8.11 10.89 -7.08
CA SER A 50 9.41 11.56 -7.20
C SER A 50 10.32 11.26 -6.02
N SER A 51 9.79 11.13 -4.81
CA SER A 51 10.59 10.77 -3.62
C SER A 51 11.08 9.33 -3.62
N ALA A 52 10.40 8.43 -4.34
CA ALA A 52 10.70 7.01 -4.40
C ALA A 52 11.67 6.63 -5.53
N LYS A 53 11.67 7.43 -6.61
CA LYS A 53 12.44 7.17 -7.82
C LYS A 53 13.71 8.02 -7.91
N TYR A 54 14.75 7.48 -8.52
CA TYR A 54 15.98 8.18 -8.89
C TYR A 54 15.81 8.97 -10.19
N TYR A 55 16.72 9.91 -10.45
CA TYR A 55 16.82 10.60 -11.74
C TYR A 55 16.84 9.59 -12.91
N PRO A 56 16.14 9.86 -14.04
CA PRO A 56 15.38 11.07 -14.36
C PRO A 56 13.91 11.06 -13.86
N LYS A 57 13.45 9.96 -13.27
CA LYS A 57 12.05 9.78 -12.85
C LYS A 57 11.69 10.47 -11.53
N GLY A 58 12.70 10.80 -10.73
CA GLY A 58 12.50 11.44 -9.43
C GLY A 58 13.76 12.02 -8.83
N THR A 59 13.68 12.27 -7.53
CA THR A 59 14.65 13.03 -6.73
C THR A 59 15.12 12.26 -5.50
N ARG A 60 14.98 10.93 -5.48
CA ARG A 60 15.46 10.09 -4.36
C ARG A 60 16.98 10.29 -4.16
N GLY A 61 17.38 10.47 -2.91
CA GLY A 61 18.80 10.55 -2.53
C GLY A 61 19.55 9.25 -2.83
N PHE A 62 20.74 9.34 -3.40
CA PHE A 62 21.49 8.19 -3.91
C PHE A 62 22.71 7.88 -3.03
N THR A 63 22.73 6.67 -2.47
CA THR A 63 23.92 6.08 -1.85
C THR A 63 23.97 4.58 -2.15
N PRO A 64 25.10 4.04 -2.66
CA PRO A 64 25.24 2.61 -2.89
C PRO A 64 25.63 1.85 -1.62
N PHE A 65 25.92 2.56 -0.53
CA PHE A 65 26.39 1.98 0.73
C PHE A 65 25.26 1.71 1.74
N SER A 66 24.01 1.90 1.33
CA SER A 66 22.85 1.48 2.10
C SER A 66 22.64 -0.04 1.97
N LYS A 67 21.69 -0.57 2.76
CA LYS A 67 21.27 -1.97 2.59
C LYS A 67 20.78 -2.22 1.17
N ALA A 68 19.94 -1.33 0.63
CA ALA A 68 19.40 -1.48 -0.71
C ALA A 68 20.49 -1.45 -1.79
N GLY A 69 21.55 -0.67 -1.58
CA GLY A 69 22.74 -0.65 -2.44
C GLY A 69 23.69 -1.84 -2.26
N GLY A 70 23.42 -2.75 -1.31
CA GLY A 70 24.26 -3.92 -1.03
C GLY A 70 25.57 -3.59 -0.31
N PHE A 71 25.65 -2.42 0.33
CA PHE A 71 26.85 -1.94 1.04
C PHE A 71 28.12 -1.88 0.15
N THR A 72 27.96 -1.72 -1.16
CA THR A 72 29.06 -1.76 -2.14
C THR A 72 28.75 -0.89 -3.36
N ASN A 73 29.79 -0.42 -4.04
CA ASN A 73 29.67 0.36 -5.28
C ASN A 73 29.88 -0.46 -6.56
N ASN A 74 30.01 -1.79 -6.48
CA ASN A 74 30.33 -2.64 -7.62
C ASN A 74 29.33 -2.55 -8.79
N ASN A 75 28.05 -2.23 -8.52
CA ASN A 75 26.98 -2.14 -9.54
C ASN A 75 26.33 -0.74 -9.62
N ILE A 76 27.05 0.29 -9.17
CA ILE A 76 26.51 1.64 -8.99
C ILE A 76 25.84 2.21 -10.25
N ASN A 77 26.41 1.95 -11.43
CA ASN A 77 25.92 2.49 -12.70
C ASN A 77 24.55 1.94 -13.12
N MET A 78 24.20 0.72 -12.71
CA MET A 78 22.92 0.09 -13.05
C MET A 78 21.89 0.19 -11.92
N TYR A 79 22.32 0.57 -10.71
CA TYR A 79 21.47 0.50 -9.53
C TYR A 79 20.26 1.43 -9.64
N ALA A 80 20.46 2.69 -10.05
CA ALA A 80 19.38 3.66 -10.19
C ALA A 80 18.32 3.21 -11.20
N GLU A 81 18.75 2.69 -12.36
CA GLU A 81 17.88 2.18 -13.41
C GLU A 81 17.05 0.99 -12.91
N LYS A 82 17.71 -0.01 -12.29
CA LYS A 82 17.03 -1.18 -11.72
C LYS A 82 16.07 -0.78 -10.60
N ALA A 83 16.50 0.06 -9.68
CA ALA A 83 15.66 0.54 -8.59
C ALA A 83 14.42 1.28 -9.14
N ASN A 84 14.57 2.07 -10.20
CA ASN A 84 13.44 2.74 -10.84
C ASN A 84 12.45 1.76 -11.47
N ALA A 85 12.95 0.68 -12.08
CA ALA A 85 12.11 -0.35 -12.71
C ALA A 85 11.38 -1.26 -11.71
N PHE A 86 11.99 -1.56 -10.56
CA PHE A 86 11.48 -2.58 -9.64
C PHE A 86 10.89 -2.04 -8.33
N THR A 87 11.18 -0.79 -7.94
CA THR A 87 10.60 -0.21 -6.71
C THR A 87 9.12 0.02 -6.89
N VAL A 88 8.30 -0.69 -6.10
CA VAL A 88 6.84 -0.53 -6.11
C VAL A 88 6.44 0.73 -5.35
N THR A 89 5.59 1.55 -5.94
CA THR A 89 4.99 2.70 -5.27
C THR A 89 3.47 2.56 -5.18
N GLY A 90 2.93 2.86 -4.00
CA GLY A 90 1.48 2.85 -3.80
C GLY A 90 0.99 4.02 -2.96
N ILE A 91 -0.27 4.38 -3.14
CA ILE A 91 -0.93 5.38 -2.30
C ILE A 91 -2.17 4.78 -1.67
N ILE A 92 -2.60 5.35 -0.56
CA ILE A 92 -3.90 5.05 0.05
C ILE A 92 -4.80 6.26 -0.15
N ILE A 93 -5.96 6.02 -0.76
CA ILE A 93 -7.06 6.96 -0.86
C ILE A 93 -8.10 6.58 0.19
N GLU A 94 -8.45 7.54 1.03
CA GLU A 94 -9.21 7.30 2.25
C GLU A 94 -10.29 8.38 2.52
N SER A 95 -10.52 9.26 1.54
CA SER A 95 -11.56 10.28 1.61
C SER A 95 -12.19 10.53 0.24
N MET A 96 -13.40 11.07 0.23
CA MET A 96 -14.13 11.46 -0.98
C MET A 96 -13.38 12.52 -1.78
N ASP A 97 -12.62 13.40 -1.13
CA ASP A 97 -11.72 14.33 -1.83
C ASP A 97 -10.72 13.61 -2.75
N GLY A 98 -10.14 12.50 -2.28
CA GLY A 98 -9.23 11.68 -3.09
C GLY A 98 -9.96 10.88 -4.16
N ILE A 99 -11.13 10.32 -3.83
CA ILE A 99 -11.99 9.61 -4.80
C ILE A 99 -12.40 10.52 -5.96
N ASN A 100 -12.82 11.75 -5.65
CA ASN A 100 -13.30 12.72 -6.65
C ASN A 100 -12.18 13.17 -7.61
N LYS A 101 -10.92 13.09 -7.18
CA LYS A 101 -9.73 13.44 -7.98
C LYS A 101 -8.98 12.21 -8.49
N LEU A 102 -9.57 11.03 -8.37
CA LEU A 102 -8.92 9.77 -8.73
C LEU A 102 -8.45 9.76 -10.18
N ASP A 103 -9.24 10.27 -11.11
CA ASP A 103 -8.89 10.26 -12.54
C ASP A 103 -7.57 11.02 -12.80
N GLU A 104 -7.37 12.18 -12.17
CA GLU A 104 -6.12 12.94 -12.26
C GLU A 104 -4.94 12.22 -11.61
N ILE A 105 -5.19 11.53 -10.48
CA ILE A 105 -4.16 10.75 -9.76
C ILE A 105 -3.72 9.56 -10.61
N LEU A 106 -4.63 8.92 -11.34
CA LEU A 106 -4.35 7.77 -12.20
C LEU A 106 -3.47 8.13 -13.40
N GLU A 107 -3.33 9.40 -13.76
CA GLU A 107 -2.40 9.86 -14.80
C GLU A 107 -0.93 9.87 -14.33
N VAL A 108 -0.66 9.70 -13.03
CA VAL A 108 0.70 9.67 -12.51
C VAL A 108 1.42 8.40 -12.97
N GLU A 109 2.49 8.59 -13.73
CA GLU A 109 3.40 7.51 -14.12
C GLU A 109 4.14 6.95 -12.90
N ASP A 110 4.61 5.70 -13.00
CA ASP A 110 5.36 5.02 -11.95
C ASP A 110 4.61 4.85 -10.60
N LEU A 111 3.29 5.10 -10.59
CA LEU A 111 2.36 4.80 -9.51
C LEU A 111 1.67 3.44 -9.76
N ASP A 112 2.03 2.44 -8.97
CA ASP A 112 1.66 1.05 -9.24
C ASP A 112 0.36 0.63 -8.55
N ILE A 113 0.16 1.05 -7.30
CA ILE A 113 -0.94 0.59 -6.44
C ILE A 113 -1.79 1.76 -5.96
N ILE A 114 -3.10 1.65 -6.14
CA ILE A 114 -4.09 2.51 -5.48
C ILE A 114 -4.85 1.65 -4.46
N TYR A 115 -4.65 1.93 -3.19
CA TYR A 115 -5.32 1.22 -2.10
C TYR A 115 -6.45 2.07 -1.51
N PHE A 116 -7.60 1.48 -1.25
CA PHE A 116 -8.73 2.17 -0.64
C PHE A 116 -8.83 1.87 0.85
N GLY A 117 -8.61 2.90 1.67
CA GLY A 117 -8.74 2.84 3.13
C GLY A 117 -10.21 2.78 3.54
N ALA A 118 -10.80 1.58 3.60
CA ALA A 118 -12.24 1.42 3.79
C ALA A 118 -12.76 1.97 5.14
N TYR A 119 -11.97 1.88 6.21
CA TYR A 119 -12.36 2.40 7.54
C TYR A 119 -12.47 3.92 7.54
N ASP A 120 -11.42 4.62 7.10
CA ASP A 120 -11.43 6.09 7.00
C ASP A 120 -12.47 6.58 5.99
N LEU A 121 -12.65 5.89 4.86
CA LEU A 121 -13.69 6.23 3.90
C LEU A 121 -15.10 6.04 4.48
N SER A 122 -15.31 5.03 5.32
CA SER A 122 -16.58 4.84 6.03
C SER A 122 -16.89 6.00 6.97
N GLN A 123 -15.86 6.55 7.63
CA GLN A 123 -15.99 7.74 8.46
C GLN A 123 -16.34 8.98 7.62
N ASP A 124 -15.65 9.19 6.49
CA ASP A 124 -15.90 10.32 5.59
C ASP A 124 -17.30 10.28 4.95
N LEU A 125 -17.85 9.07 4.77
CA LEU A 125 -19.21 8.83 4.27
C LEU A 125 -20.30 8.84 5.37
N GLY A 126 -19.91 9.12 6.62
CA GLY A 126 -20.82 9.23 7.76
C GLY A 126 -21.34 7.90 8.31
N VAL A 127 -20.62 6.79 8.08
CA VAL A 127 -20.93 5.43 8.56
C VAL A 127 -19.69 4.79 9.19
N PRO A 128 -19.11 5.40 10.25
CA PRO A 128 -17.80 5.04 10.77
C PRO A 128 -17.73 3.57 11.22
N GLY A 129 -16.75 2.84 10.67
CA GLY A 129 -16.51 1.43 10.96
C GLY A 129 -17.34 0.47 10.10
N GLU A 130 -18.39 0.93 9.42
CA GLU A 130 -19.24 0.09 8.58
C GLU A 130 -18.66 -0.10 7.18
N VAL A 131 -17.51 -0.77 7.07
CA VAL A 131 -16.80 -0.94 5.79
C VAL A 131 -17.60 -1.72 4.73
N ARG A 132 -18.59 -2.54 5.15
CA ARG A 132 -19.50 -3.27 4.26
C ARG A 132 -20.78 -2.49 3.93
N ASN A 133 -20.94 -1.28 4.45
CA ASN A 133 -22.08 -0.43 4.10
C ASN A 133 -22.12 -0.22 2.58
N LYS A 134 -23.32 -0.29 2.01
CA LYS A 134 -23.54 -0.15 0.56
C LYS A 134 -22.91 1.12 0.00
N LYS A 135 -22.92 2.23 0.76
CA LYS A 135 -22.27 3.50 0.35
C LYS A 135 -20.77 3.30 0.12
N VAL A 136 -20.07 2.73 1.11
CA VAL A 136 -18.62 2.50 1.08
C VAL A 136 -18.26 1.53 -0.05
N VAL A 137 -18.95 0.39 -0.12
CA VAL A 137 -18.69 -0.63 -1.14
C VAL A 137 -18.91 -0.07 -2.54
N SER A 138 -20.00 0.66 -2.79
CA SER A 138 -20.28 1.22 -4.13
C SER A 138 -19.25 2.25 -4.58
N VAL A 139 -18.75 3.08 -3.66
CA VAL A 139 -17.69 4.05 -3.95
C VAL A 139 -16.39 3.33 -4.29
N ILE A 140 -15.98 2.35 -3.49
CA ILE A 140 -14.74 1.60 -3.72
C ILE A 140 -14.84 0.79 -5.00
N GLU A 141 -15.94 0.10 -5.27
CA GLU A 141 -16.14 -0.68 -6.50
C GLU A 141 -16.02 0.20 -7.75
N SER A 142 -16.67 1.37 -7.77
CA SER A 142 -16.53 2.33 -8.88
C SER A 142 -15.10 2.81 -9.03
N ALA A 143 -14.38 3.04 -7.93
CA ALA A 143 -13.00 3.49 -7.95
C ALA A 143 -12.03 2.39 -8.42
N VAL A 144 -12.23 1.14 -7.99
CA VAL A 144 -11.49 -0.04 -8.44
C VAL A 144 -11.60 -0.20 -9.95
N ASN A 145 -12.80 -0.07 -10.51
CA ASN A 145 -13.00 -0.14 -11.97
C ASN A 145 -12.16 0.90 -12.74
N LYS A 146 -12.06 2.12 -12.21
CA LYS A 146 -11.20 3.17 -12.79
C LYS A 146 -9.72 2.81 -12.70
N VAL A 147 -9.25 2.34 -11.53
CA VAL A 147 -7.85 1.94 -11.30
C VAL A 147 -7.45 0.81 -12.27
N VAL A 148 -8.28 -0.22 -12.38
CA VAL A 148 -8.03 -1.37 -13.27
C VAL A 148 -8.04 -0.94 -14.73
N SER A 149 -8.98 -0.08 -15.13
CA SER A 149 -9.04 0.46 -16.50
C SER A 149 -7.81 1.30 -16.87
N ALA A 150 -7.20 1.97 -15.88
CA ALA A 150 -5.95 2.71 -16.04
C ALA A 150 -4.70 1.82 -16.02
N GLY A 151 -4.85 0.50 -15.99
CA GLY A 151 -3.74 -0.47 -15.96
C GLY A 151 -2.97 -0.52 -14.64
N LYS A 152 -3.53 0.02 -13.55
CA LYS A 152 -2.92 0.04 -12.22
C LYS A 152 -3.52 -1.05 -11.32
N CYS A 153 -2.82 -1.37 -10.23
CA CYS A 153 -3.28 -2.39 -9.29
C CYS A 153 -4.17 -1.76 -8.21
N ALA A 154 -5.39 -2.29 -8.05
CA ALA A 154 -6.28 -1.88 -6.98
C ALA A 154 -6.07 -2.73 -5.72
N GLY A 155 -6.08 -2.08 -4.56
CA GLY A 155 -6.10 -2.66 -3.23
C GLY A 155 -7.21 -2.08 -2.37
N GLY A 156 -7.60 -2.77 -1.30
CA GLY A 156 -8.63 -2.27 -0.38
C GLY A 156 -9.27 -3.39 0.41
N PHE A 157 -9.90 -3.01 1.53
CA PHE A 157 -10.44 -3.93 2.54
C PHE A 157 -9.38 -4.88 3.13
N VAL A 158 -9.72 -5.53 4.25
CA VAL A 158 -8.88 -6.55 4.88
C VAL A 158 -9.73 -7.81 4.97
N PRO A 159 -9.68 -8.72 3.98
CA PRO A 159 -10.47 -9.94 4.01
C PRO A 159 -10.00 -10.87 5.12
N GLN A 160 -10.94 -11.58 5.74
CA GLN A 160 -10.67 -12.53 6.83
C GLN A 160 -11.13 -13.96 6.50
N SER A 161 -11.68 -14.17 5.31
CA SER A 161 -12.14 -15.48 4.82
C SER A 161 -11.85 -15.66 3.33
N LYS A 162 -11.93 -16.90 2.84
CA LYS A 162 -11.79 -17.21 1.41
C LYS A 162 -12.89 -16.57 0.56
N ASP A 163 -14.11 -16.48 1.10
CA ASP A 163 -15.22 -15.84 0.41
C ASP A 163 -15.02 -14.33 0.30
N ASP A 164 -14.42 -13.69 1.31
CA ASP A 164 -14.04 -12.28 1.22
C ASP A 164 -12.96 -12.07 0.17
N VAL A 165 -11.93 -12.93 0.13
CA VAL A 165 -10.89 -12.86 -0.91
C VAL A 165 -11.53 -12.99 -2.29
N LYS A 166 -12.46 -13.94 -2.47
CA LYS A 166 -13.18 -14.12 -3.74
C LYS A 166 -13.98 -12.88 -4.12
N TRP A 167 -14.71 -12.29 -3.17
CA TRP A 167 -15.46 -11.04 -3.38
C TRP A 167 -14.56 -9.89 -3.85
N LEU A 168 -13.35 -9.75 -3.27
CA LEU A 168 -12.39 -8.73 -3.69
C LEU A 168 -11.83 -9.00 -5.09
N LEU A 169 -11.52 -10.27 -5.39
CA LEU A 169 -11.06 -10.66 -6.73
C LEU A 169 -12.13 -10.40 -7.79
N ASP A 170 -13.39 -10.73 -7.51
CA ASP A 170 -14.53 -10.48 -8.40
C ASP A 170 -14.75 -8.97 -8.63
N MET A 171 -14.44 -8.13 -7.64
CA MET A 171 -14.44 -6.66 -7.77
C MET A 171 -13.26 -6.13 -8.61
N GLY A 172 -12.20 -6.91 -8.83
CA GLY A 172 -10.99 -6.51 -9.54
C GLY A 172 -9.81 -6.08 -8.65
N ILE A 173 -9.94 -6.22 -7.33
CA ILE A 173 -8.85 -5.98 -6.38
C ILE A 173 -7.84 -7.12 -6.44
N LYS A 174 -6.56 -6.79 -6.63
CA LYS A 174 -5.45 -7.77 -6.72
C LYS A 174 -4.35 -7.54 -5.68
N PHE A 175 -4.29 -6.35 -5.08
CA PHE A 175 -3.44 -6.12 -3.92
C PHE A 175 -4.25 -6.38 -2.65
N ILE A 176 -4.16 -7.61 -2.13
CA ILE A 176 -4.98 -8.09 -1.01
C ILE A 176 -4.14 -8.19 0.27
N THR A 177 -4.52 -7.43 1.29
CA THR A 177 -3.97 -7.46 2.64
C THR A 177 -4.78 -8.41 3.50
N TYR A 178 -4.48 -9.71 3.41
CA TYR A 178 -5.24 -10.74 4.13
C TYR A 178 -4.90 -10.75 5.62
N ASN A 179 -5.92 -10.49 6.44
CA ASN A 179 -5.84 -10.48 7.91
C ASN A 179 -4.79 -9.47 8.45
N VAL A 180 -4.61 -9.43 9.77
CA VAL A 180 -3.57 -8.64 10.45
C VAL A 180 -2.92 -9.52 11.49
N ASP A 181 -1.59 -9.52 11.56
CA ASP A 181 -0.81 -10.38 12.46
C ASP A 181 -1.21 -10.22 13.93
N SER A 182 -1.39 -8.99 14.39
CA SER A 182 -1.84 -8.70 15.76
C SER A 182 -3.24 -9.24 16.03
N ASP A 183 -4.14 -9.21 15.05
CA ASP A 183 -5.49 -9.74 15.15
C ASP A 183 -5.51 -11.28 15.12
N ILE A 184 -4.65 -11.90 14.30
CA ILE A 184 -4.46 -13.36 14.31
C ILE A 184 -4.00 -13.83 15.69
N LEU A 185 -2.97 -13.18 16.24
CA LEU A 185 -2.42 -13.51 17.55
C LEU A 185 -3.46 -13.27 18.66
N TYR A 186 -4.14 -12.12 18.61
CA TYR A 186 -5.17 -11.78 19.58
C TYR A 186 -6.30 -12.81 19.59
N ARG A 187 -6.91 -13.09 18.42
CA ARG A 187 -8.01 -14.07 18.31
C ARG A 187 -7.57 -15.45 18.78
N SER A 188 -6.42 -15.92 18.32
CA SER A 188 -5.91 -17.25 18.70
C SER A 188 -5.72 -17.42 20.20
N ILE A 189 -5.32 -16.38 20.93
CA ILE A 189 -5.16 -16.45 22.38
C ILE A 189 -6.50 -16.23 23.09
N ASN A 190 -7.29 -15.27 22.64
CA ASN A 190 -8.59 -14.94 23.24
C ASN A 190 -9.56 -16.13 23.17
N ASP A 191 -9.58 -16.88 22.06
CA ASP A 191 -10.42 -18.08 21.91
C ASP A 191 -10.12 -19.12 23.00
N VAL A 192 -8.85 -19.30 23.37
CA VAL A 192 -8.45 -20.22 24.45
C VAL A 192 -8.82 -19.69 25.82
N VAL A 193 -8.71 -18.38 26.03
CA VAL A 193 -9.10 -17.72 27.30
C VAL A 193 -10.60 -17.84 27.51
N GLU A 194 -11.42 -17.50 26.52
CA GLU A 194 -12.88 -17.59 26.61
C GLU A 194 -13.35 -19.03 26.85
N TRP A 195 -12.73 -20.01 26.16
CA TRP A 195 -13.00 -21.41 26.44
C TRP A 195 -12.65 -21.77 27.89
N PHE A 196 -11.46 -21.42 28.37
CA PHE A 196 -11.04 -21.74 29.73
C PHE A 196 -11.98 -21.12 30.78
N GLU A 197 -12.38 -19.86 30.60
CA GLU A 197 -13.36 -19.18 31.45
C GLU A 197 -14.74 -19.85 31.44
N SER A 198 -15.11 -20.54 30.37
CA SER A 198 -16.37 -21.30 30.31
C SER A 198 -16.32 -22.65 31.05
N GLU A 199 -15.12 -23.16 31.36
CA GLU A 199 -14.92 -24.44 32.04
C GLU A 199 -14.76 -24.30 33.56
N VAL A 200 -14.46 -23.11 34.07
CA VAL A 200 -14.21 -22.81 35.50
C VAL A 200 -15.30 -21.96 36.13
#